data_AF-A0A9P8W2X6-F1
#
_entry.id   AF-A0A9P8W2X6-F1
#
_cell.length_a   1.000
_cell.length_b   1.000
_cell.length_c   1.000
_cell.angle_alpha   90.00
_cell.angle_beta   90.00
_cell.angle_gamma   90.00
#
_symmetry.space_group_name_H-M   'P 1'
#
loop_
_entity.id
_entity.type
_entity.pdbx_description
1 polymer ?
#
loop_
_entity_poly.entity_id
_entity_poly.type
_entity_poly.pdbx_seq_one_letter_code
_entity_poly.pdbx_strand_id
1 'polypeptide(L)'
;MAVSVAMRFHLVAGSGMLSISIGLNALSTHDACTAAFLALAAIIGFLLSSIRTLHRISWLAWLGLVCILSSIFVVTIAPRHFTWALMVCQGAVTAVYIAIGCMVYYFCGPYVATPALGSAGVTVKKIAYVLALPGLIAAITLVIHFVAKYTIVRILRGCKHLASNSAIHWGTWLSCTLGTTIIAFLIVSGIPVFGGLVSLIGALLGTLLSFQPMGCMWLYDKWTEGRRNPSLRWALMETFLMIGDTYGSVVGIIDSYKASGGSVPWSCADNSNSV
;
A
#
# COMPACT_ATOMS: atom_id res chain seq x y z
N MET A 1 -17.22 5.68 -2.33
CA MET A 1 -16.31 5.43 -1.19
C MET A 1 -15.94 3.95 -1.03
N ALA A 2 -16.88 3.02 -0.87
CA ALA A 2 -16.57 1.58 -0.66
C ALA A 2 -15.70 0.95 -1.78
N VAL A 3 -16.03 1.22 -3.04
CA VAL A 3 -15.26 0.74 -4.20
C VAL A 3 -13.84 1.32 -4.22
N SER A 4 -13.70 2.63 -3.99
CA SER A 4 -12.40 3.31 -3.93
C SER A 4 -11.51 2.76 -2.80
N VAL A 5 -12.10 2.48 -1.64
CA VAL A 5 -11.40 1.87 -0.50
C VAL A 5 -10.94 0.45 -0.84
N ALA A 6 -11.81 -0.37 -1.44
CA ALA A 6 -11.45 -1.71 -1.87
C ALA A 6 -10.32 -1.68 -2.92
N MET A 7 -10.43 -0.83 -3.94
CA MET A 7 -9.42 -0.67 -4.98
C MET A 7 -8.05 -0.27 -4.41
N ARG A 8 -8.03 0.63 -3.41
CA ARG A 8 -6.79 0.99 -2.70
C ARG A 8 -6.10 -0.21 -2.09
N PHE A 9 -6.83 -1.01 -1.34
CA PHE A 9 -6.20 -2.13 -0.67
C PHE A 9 -5.76 -3.24 -1.65
N HIS A 10 -6.44 -3.41 -2.80
CA HIS A 10 -5.96 -4.32 -3.85
C HIS A 10 -4.64 -3.84 -4.47
N LEU A 11 -4.53 -2.54 -4.77
CA LEU A 11 -3.29 -1.98 -5.31
C LEU A 11 -2.14 -2.02 -4.29
N VAL A 12 -2.43 -1.76 -3.00
CA VAL A 12 -1.44 -1.89 -1.92
C VAL A 12 -1.01 -3.34 -1.72
N ALA A 13 -1.94 -4.30 -1.82
CA ALA A 13 -1.59 -5.73 -1.82
C ALA A 13 -0.67 -6.06 -3.01
N GLY A 14 -0.97 -5.53 -4.20
CA GLY A 14 -0.15 -5.67 -5.40
C GLY A 14 1.26 -5.10 -5.23
N SER A 15 1.41 -3.90 -4.65
CA SER A 15 2.73 -3.32 -4.40
C SER A 15 3.54 -4.13 -3.40
N GLY A 16 2.90 -4.71 -2.38
CA GLY A 16 3.59 -5.59 -1.44
C GLY A 16 4.02 -6.93 -2.07
N MET A 17 3.21 -7.50 -2.97
CA MET A 17 3.61 -8.67 -3.77
C MET A 17 4.80 -8.34 -4.67
N LEU A 18 4.81 -7.16 -5.29
CA LEU A 18 5.93 -6.67 -6.08
C LEU A 18 7.20 -6.56 -5.24
N SER A 19 7.12 -5.98 -4.03
CA SER A 19 8.28 -5.86 -3.13
C SER A 19 8.87 -7.22 -2.74
N ILE A 20 8.02 -8.22 -2.47
CA ILE A 20 8.49 -9.59 -2.15
C ILE A 20 9.16 -10.20 -3.37
N SER A 21 8.56 -10.06 -4.56
CA SER A 21 9.16 -10.54 -5.80
C SER A 21 10.52 -9.90 -6.05
N ILE A 22 10.65 -8.58 -5.88
CA ILE A 22 11.91 -7.84 -6.04
C ILE A 22 12.97 -8.36 -5.05
N GLY A 23 12.58 -8.59 -3.79
CA GLY A 23 13.48 -9.12 -2.78
C GLY A 23 13.94 -10.55 -3.07
N LEU A 24 13.03 -11.41 -3.53
CA LEU A 24 13.36 -12.79 -3.94
C LEU A 24 14.27 -12.80 -5.17
N ASN A 25 14.00 -11.92 -6.14
CA ASN A 25 14.80 -11.77 -7.35
C ASN A 25 16.21 -11.24 -7.04
N ALA A 26 16.35 -10.38 -6.03
CA ALA A 26 17.67 -9.95 -5.53
C ALA A 26 18.45 -11.07 -4.78
N LEU A 27 17.76 -12.12 -4.31
CA LEU A 27 18.35 -13.20 -3.52
C LEU A 27 18.72 -14.43 -4.34
N SER A 28 17.84 -14.86 -5.25
CA SER A 28 18.15 -15.90 -6.24
C SER A 28 19.07 -15.29 -7.28
N THR A 29 20.05 -16.03 -7.79
CA THR A 29 20.93 -15.58 -8.87
C THR A 29 20.20 -15.59 -10.22
N HIS A 30 19.00 -15.00 -10.30
CA HIS A 30 18.11 -14.98 -11.46
C HIS A 30 17.67 -16.36 -11.98
N ASP A 31 17.55 -17.36 -11.11
CA ASP A 31 17.24 -18.73 -11.52
C ASP A 31 15.80 -18.92 -12.05
N ALA A 32 14.92 -17.93 -11.86
CA ALA A 32 13.53 -17.95 -12.31
C ALA A 32 13.03 -16.57 -12.79
N CYS A 33 12.00 -16.56 -13.65
CA CYS A 33 11.39 -15.32 -14.14
C CYS A 33 10.73 -14.50 -13.01
N THR A 34 10.71 -13.17 -13.14
CA THR A 34 9.95 -12.26 -12.25
C THR A 34 8.49 -12.67 -12.08
N ALA A 35 7.83 -13.12 -13.15
CA ALA A 35 6.47 -13.65 -13.08
C ALA A 35 6.34 -14.86 -12.13
N ALA A 36 7.35 -15.72 -12.05
CA ALA A 36 7.38 -16.87 -11.15
C ALA A 36 7.54 -16.43 -9.68
N PHE A 37 8.38 -15.43 -9.42
CA PHE A 37 8.51 -14.85 -8.08
C PHE A 37 7.25 -14.10 -7.63
N LEU A 38 6.55 -13.42 -8.55
CA LEU A 38 5.23 -12.83 -8.29
C LEU A 38 4.19 -13.90 -7.97
N ALA A 39 4.17 -15.00 -8.73
CA ALA A 39 3.27 -16.12 -8.46
C ALA A 39 3.56 -16.76 -7.09
N LEU A 40 4.84 -16.92 -6.74
CA LEU A 40 5.25 -17.41 -5.43
C LEU A 40 4.80 -16.45 -4.30
N ALA A 41 4.99 -15.15 -4.47
CA ALA A 41 4.52 -14.15 -3.51
C ALA A 41 3.00 -14.18 -3.34
N ALA A 42 2.25 -14.37 -4.44
CA ALA A 42 0.80 -14.51 -4.41
C ALA A 42 0.35 -15.80 -3.69
N ILE A 43 1.02 -16.94 -3.93
CA ILE A 43 0.74 -18.21 -3.24
C ILE A 43 1.01 -18.07 -1.75
N ILE A 44 2.16 -17.53 -1.36
CA ILE A 44 2.51 -17.30 0.06
C ILE A 44 1.46 -16.38 0.72
N GLY A 45 1.11 -15.27 0.06
CA GLY A 45 0.10 -14.34 0.53
C GLY A 45 -1.28 -14.98 0.72
N PHE A 46 -1.73 -15.79 -0.24
CA PHE A 46 -2.99 -16.52 -0.14
C PHE A 46 -2.99 -17.53 1.00
N LEU A 47 -1.95 -18.38 1.10
CA LEU A 47 -1.87 -19.42 2.12
C LEU A 47 -1.84 -18.83 3.53
N LEU A 48 -1.01 -17.80 3.76
CA LEU A 48 -0.92 -17.15 5.07
C LEU A 48 -2.17 -16.34 5.40
N SER A 49 -2.78 -15.68 4.41
CA SER A 49 -4.01 -14.90 4.63
C SER A 49 -5.24 -15.79 4.87
N SER A 50 -5.24 -17.01 4.33
CA SER A 50 -6.30 -18.00 4.51
C SER A 50 -6.47 -18.43 5.98
N ILE A 51 -5.41 -18.31 6.78
CA ILE A 51 -5.44 -18.60 8.22
C ILE A 51 -6.32 -17.55 8.93
N ARG A 52 -7.49 -17.98 9.43
CA ARG A 52 -8.42 -17.11 10.17
C ARG A 52 -7.90 -16.61 11.52
N THR A 53 -7.04 -17.39 12.16
CA THR A 53 -6.57 -17.17 13.53
C THR A 53 -5.27 -16.36 13.53
N LEU A 54 -5.40 -15.03 13.44
CA LEU A 54 -4.27 -14.09 13.58
C LEU A 54 -3.71 -14.01 15.02
N HIS A 55 -4.05 -14.96 15.89
CA HIS A 55 -3.71 -14.95 17.31
C HIS A 55 -2.20 -14.95 17.55
N ARG A 56 -1.41 -15.65 16.70
CA ARG A 56 0.05 -15.73 16.87
C ARG A 56 0.78 -14.49 16.34
N ILE A 57 0.17 -13.72 15.42
CA ILE A 57 0.70 -12.43 14.91
C ILE A 57 0.21 -11.25 15.77
N SER A 58 -0.70 -11.51 16.72
CA SER A 58 -1.31 -10.52 17.61
C SER A 58 -0.27 -9.67 18.36
N TRP A 59 0.92 -10.19 18.64
CA TRP A 59 1.99 -9.40 19.29
C TRP A 59 2.39 -8.15 18.50
N LEU A 60 2.45 -8.22 17.16
CA LEU A 60 2.68 -7.03 16.32
C LEU A 60 1.45 -6.10 16.33
N ALA A 61 0.25 -6.67 16.43
CA ALA A 61 -0.98 -5.91 16.58
C ALA A 61 -1.05 -5.18 17.93
N TRP A 62 -0.39 -5.67 18.99
CA TRP A 62 -0.31 -4.99 20.28
C TRP A 62 0.47 -3.67 20.20
N LEU A 63 1.57 -3.65 19.45
CA LEU A 63 2.31 -2.40 19.19
C LEU A 63 1.42 -1.38 18.46
N GLY A 64 0.72 -1.81 17.41
CA GLY A 64 -0.24 -0.96 16.69
C GLY A 64 -1.42 -0.52 17.56
N LEU A 65 -1.95 -1.41 18.39
CA LEU A 65 -3.04 -1.14 19.32
C LEU A 65 -2.64 -0.12 20.37
N VAL A 66 -1.42 -0.21 20.92
CA VAL A 66 -0.89 0.77 21.87
C VAL A 66 -0.79 2.15 21.21
N CYS A 67 -0.32 2.24 19.96
CA CYS A 67 -0.29 3.51 19.22
C CYS A 67 -1.70 4.06 18.93
N ILE A 68 -2.65 3.21 18.56
CA ILE A 68 -4.03 3.65 18.28
C ILE A 68 -4.71 4.10 19.58
N LEU A 69 -4.58 3.31 20.65
CA LEU A 69 -5.15 3.64 21.95
C LEU A 69 -4.52 4.91 22.51
N SER A 70 -3.20 5.09 22.42
CA SER A 70 -2.55 6.32 22.86
C SER A 70 -3.08 7.54 22.09
N SER A 71 -3.27 7.42 20.77
CA SER A 71 -3.91 8.47 19.97
C SER A 71 -5.34 8.77 20.42
N ILE A 72 -6.14 7.76 20.74
CA ILE A 72 -7.52 7.96 21.23
C ILE A 72 -7.51 8.64 22.60
N PHE A 73 -6.66 8.20 23.53
CA PHE A 73 -6.56 8.80 24.85
C PHE A 73 -6.12 10.27 24.80
N VAL A 74 -5.19 10.63 23.90
CA VAL A 74 -4.79 12.03 23.69
C VAL A 74 -5.99 12.87 23.22
N VAL A 75 -6.80 12.34 22.30
CA VAL A 75 -8.01 13.02 21.80
C VAL A 75 -9.05 13.19 22.90
N THR A 76 -9.29 12.17 23.73
CA THR A 76 -10.37 12.19 24.72
C THR A 76 -10.03 13.01 25.96
N ILE A 77 -8.77 13.03 26.41
CA ILE A 77 -8.35 13.73 27.64
C ILE A 77 -8.13 15.23 27.38
N ALA A 78 -7.54 15.60 26.25
CA ALA A 78 -7.13 16.97 25.98
C ALA A 78 -7.30 17.34 24.49
N PRO A 79 -8.54 17.51 23.99
CA PRO A 79 -8.79 17.80 22.58
C PRO A 79 -8.11 19.11 22.12
N ARG A 80 -7.88 20.05 23.03
CA ARG A 80 -7.20 21.33 22.75
C ARG A 80 -5.71 21.16 22.39
N HIS A 81 -5.05 20.11 22.86
CA HIS A 81 -3.64 19.83 22.58
C HIS A 81 -3.43 18.83 21.43
N PHE A 82 -4.50 18.30 20.86
CA PHE A 82 -4.45 17.30 19.80
C PHE A 82 -3.70 17.80 18.55
N THR A 83 -3.92 19.04 18.14
CA THR A 83 -3.24 19.64 16.98
C THR A 83 -1.73 19.74 17.18
N TRP A 84 -1.28 20.08 18.39
CA TRP A 84 0.14 20.10 18.75
C TRP A 84 0.76 18.70 18.70
N ALA A 85 0.07 17.70 19.26
CA ALA A 85 0.54 16.31 19.21
C ALA A 85 0.65 15.80 17.77
N LEU A 86 -0.33 16.12 16.90
CA LEU A 86 -0.29 15.79 15.48
C LEU A 86 0.86 16.49 14.75
N MET A 87 1.09 17.78 15.00
CA MET A 87 2.19 18.53 14.37
C MET A 87 3.55 17.96 14.75
N VAL A 88 3.75 17.59 16.03
CA VAL A 88 5.00 16.96 16.47
C VAL A 88 5.18 15.59 15.83
N CYS A 89 4.13 14.76 15.78
CA CYS A 89 4.19 13.44 15.13
C CYS A 89 4.50 13.57 13.64
N GLN A 90 3.76 14.40 12.92
CA GLN A 90 3.95 14.62 11.49
C GLN A 90 5.32 15.25 11.19
N GLY A 91 5.76 16.18 12.02
CA GLY A 91 7.09 16.80 11.92
C GLY A 91 8.21 15.78 12.11
N ALA A 92 8.11 14.92 13.13
CA ALA A 92 9.09 13.87 13.39
C ALA A 92 9.16 12.87 12.22
N VAL A 93 8.01 12.42 11.71
CA VAL A 93 7.95 11.53 10.54
C VAL A 93 8.59 12.20 9.32
N THR A 94 8.23 13.45 9.04
CA THR A 94 8.76 14.22 7.90
C THR A 94 10.28 14.40 8.01
N ALA A 95 10.81 14.67 9.21
CA ALA A 95 12.25 14.79 9.46
C ALA A 95 12.99 13.47 9.18
N VAL A 96 12.43 12.32 9.59
CA VAL A 96 13.02 11.00 9.32
C VAL A 96 13.04 10.73 7.81
N TYR A 97 11.95 11.00 7.09
CA TYR A 97 11.90 10.81 5.63
C TYR A 97 12.88 11.70 4.89
N ILE A 98 13.02 12.98 5.29
CA ILE A 98 14.01 13.90 4.71
C ILE A 98 15.43 13.39 5.00
N ALA A 99 15.73 12.99 6.25
CA ALA A 99 17.04 12.48 6.61
C ALA A 99 17.44 11.25 5.78
N ILE A 100 16.52 10.28 5.64
CA ILE A 100 16.75 9.08 4.81
C ILE A 100 16.92 9.47 3.34
N GLY A 101 16.07 10.36 2.81
CA GLY A 101 16.16 10.82 1.43
C GLY A 101 17.49 11.52 1.13
N CYS A 102 17.88 12.49 1.96
CA CYS A 102 19.15 13.19 1.84
C CYS A 102 20.34 12.23 1.90
N MET A 103 20.32 11.27 2.84
CA MET A 103 21.35 10.23 2.94
C MET A 103 21.47 9.43 1.64
N VAL A 104 20.37 8.88 1.14
CA VAL A 104 20.37 8.03 -0.06
C VAL A 104 20.83 8.82 -1.29
N TYR A 105 20.35 10.04 -1.50
CA TYR A 105 20.78 10.85 -2.64
C TYR A 105 22.23 11.31 -2.55
N TYR A 106 22.74 11.58 -1.35
CA TYR A 106 24.15 11.95 -1.15
C TYR A 106 25.09 10.77 -1.50
N PHE A 107 24.75 9.54 -1.10
CA PHE A 107 25.59 8.37 -1.30
C PHE A 107 25.37 7.63 -2.63
N CYS A 108 24.14 7.57 -3.14
CA CYS A 108 23.80 6.85 -4.38
C CYS A 108 23.74 7.75 -5.62
N GLY A 109 23.69 9.08 -5.45
CA GLY A 109 23.60 10.03 -6.56
C GLY A 109 22.19 10.08 -7.21
N PRO A 110 22.08 10.67 -8.42
CA PRO A 110 20.80 10.92 -9.06
C PRO A 110 20.11 9.66 -9.63
N TYR A 111 20.86 8.58 -9.89
CA TYR A 111 20.35 7.35 -10.50
C TYR A 111 20.07 6.27 -9.44
N VAL A 112 19.24 6.59 -8.45
CA VAL A 112 18.84 5.66 -7.39
C VAL A 112 17.85 4.63 -7.94
N ALA A 113 18.12 3.34 -7.69
CA ALA A 113 17.19 2.27 -8.00
C ALA A 113 15.93 2.38 -7.15
N THR A 114 14.79 1.99 -7.69
CA THR A 114 13.53 1.93 -6.97
C THR A 114 13.09 0.47 -6.86
N PRO A 115 13.04 -0.14 -5.66
CA PRO A 115 13.25 0.42 -4.32
C PRO A 115 14.72 0.79 -4.01
N ALA A 116 14.94 1.78 -3.14
CA ALA A 116 16.27 2.32 -2.81
C ALA A 116 17.28 1.26 -2.33
N LEU A 117 16.79 0.19 -1.68
CA LEU A 117 17.58 -0.98 -1.25
C LEU A 117 18.35 -1.65 -2.40
N GLY A 118 17.87 -1.51 -3.64
CA GLY A 118 18.54 -2.03 -4.84
C GLY A 118 19.87 -1.34 -5.15
N SER A 119 20.06 -0.09 -4.71
CA SER A 119 21.28 0.70 -4.98
C SER A 119 22.43 0.38 -4.02
N ALA A 120 22.19 -0.44 -2.99
CA ALA A 120 23.23 -0.86 -2.06
C ALA A 120 24.10 -1.97 -2.68
N GLY A 121 25.35 -2.08 -2.23
CA GLY A 121 26.26 -3.16 -2.67
C GLY A 121 25.66 -4.55 -2.47
N VAL A 122 26.06 -5.52 -3.31
CA VAL A 122 25.44 -6.85 -3.42
C VAL A 122 25.24 -7.57 -2.07
N THR A 123 26.22 -7.49 -1.16
CA THR A 123 26.14 -8.12 0.17
C THR A 123 25.11 -7.43 1.06
N VAL A 124 25.13 -6.09 1.10
CA VAL A 124 24.22 -5.30 1.94
C VAL A 124 22.78 -5.44 1.45
N LYS A 125 22.57 -5.41 0.13
CA LYS A 125 21.26 -5.61 -0.50
C LYS A 125 20.63 -6.95 -0.08
N LYS A 126 21.38 -8.05 -0.17
CA LYS A 126 20.88 -9.39 0.20
C LYS A 126 20.49 -9.46 1.68
N ILE A 127 21.36 -8.98 2.58
CA ILE A 127 21.07 -8.96 4.03
C ILE A 127 19.82 -8.11 4.32
N ALA A 128 19.71 -6.94 3.70
CA ALA A 128 18.60 -6.03 3.92
C ALA A 128 17.27 -6.63 3.44
N TYR A 129 17.23 -7.28 2.27
CA TYR A 129 16.02 -7.95 1.80
C TYR A 129 15.64 -9.16 2.66
N VAL A 130 16.60 -9.94 3.16
CA VAL A 130 16.30 -11.04 4.10
C VAL A 130 15.65 -10.52 5.38
N LEU A 131 16.14 -9.40 5.93
CA LEU A 131 15.54 -8.79 7.12
C LEU A 131 14.17 -8.15 6.83
N ALA A 132 13.97 -7.59 5.63
CA ALA A 132 12.72 -6.95 5.23
C ALA A 132 11.61 -7.95 4.88
N LEU A 133 11.96 -9.11 4.31
CA LEU A 133 10.99 -10.10 3.80
C LEU A 133 9.95 -10.57 4.83
N PRO A 134 10.29 -10.90 6.09
CA PRO A 134 9.29 -11.24 7.11
C PRO A 134 8.26 -10.13 7.32
N GLY A 135 8.71 -8.88 7.34
CA GLY A 135 7.84 -7.70 7.46
C GLY A 135 6.96 -7.50 6.24
N LEU A 136 7.51 -7.68 5.04
CA LEU A 136 6.76 -7.61 3.77
C LEU A 136 5.69 -8.71 3.69
N ILE A 137 6.03 -9.95 4.05
CA ILE A 137 5.11 -11.08 4.09
C ILE A 137 3.98 -10.82 5.09
N ALA A 138 4.29 -10.32 6.29
CA ALA A 138 3.29 -9.95 7.28
C ALA A 138 2.37 -8.83 6.76
N ALA A 139 2.93 -7.80 6.11
CA ALA A 139 2.18 -6.69 5.54
C ALA A 139 1.20 -7.15 4.46
N ILE A 140 1.63 -7.96 3.48
CA ILE A 140 0.72 -8.47 2.43
C ILE A 140 -0.39 -9.34 3.02
N THR A 141 -0.05 -10.15 4.02
CA THR A 141 -1.00 -11.05 4.67
C THR A 141 -2.10 -10.25 5.34
N LEU A 142 -1.73 -9.21 6.09
CA LEU A 142 -2.66 -8.31 6.76
C LEU A 142 -3.56 -7.56 5.77
N VAL A 143 -2.99 -7.02 4.69
CA VAL A 143 -3.76 -6.27 3.69
C VAL A 143 -4.76 -7.18 2.96
N ILE A 144 -4.34 -8.36 2.48
CA ILE A 144 -5.26 -9.33 1.84
C ILE A 144 -6.35 -9.75 2.83
N HIS A 145 -5.98 -10.02 4.09
CA HIS A 145 -6.93 -10.47 5.11
C HIS A 145 -7.95 -9.38 5.45
N PHE A 146 -7.52 -8.11 5.51
CA PHE A 146 -8.39 -6.96 5.75
C PHE A 146 -9.41 -6.79 4.63
N VAL A 147 -8.99 -6.89 3.36
CA VAL A 147 -9.90 -6.81 2.21
C VAL A 147 -10.87 -7.97 2.16
N ALA A 148 -10.39 -9.19 2.43
CA ALA A 148 -11.24 -10.37 2.49
C ALA A 148 -12.32 -10.22 3.58
N LYS A 149 -11.95 -9.80 4.80
CA LYS A 149 -12.93 -9.52 5.87
C LYS A 149 -13.91 -8.43 5.49
N TYR A 150 -13.43 -7.33 4.92
CA TYR A 150 -14.29 -6.23 4.47
C TYR A 150 -15.32 -6.72 3.45
N THR A 151 -14.90 -7.54 2.49
CA THR A 151 -15.77 -8.09 1.43
C THR A 151 -16.76 -9.12 1.98
N ILE A 152 -16.33 -9.99 2.88
CA ILE A 152 -17.18 -11.02 3.51
C ILE A 152 -18.28 -10.41 4.37
N VAL A 153 -17.94 -9.39 5.17
CA VAL A 153 -18.92 -8.67 6.01
C VAL A 153 -19.97 -7.98 5.14
N ARG A 154 -19.63 -7.59 3.91
CA ARG A 154 -20.58 -7.01 2.95
C ARG A 154 -21.45 -8.08 2.29
N ILE A 155 -20.88 -9.21 1.88
CA ILE A 155 -21.61 -10.30 1.21
C ILE A 155 -22.55 -11.03 2.16
N LEU A 156 -22.07 -11.42 3.34
CA LEU A 156 -22.82 -12.21 4.32
C LEU A 156 -23.58 -11.34 5.34
N ARG A 157 -23.77 -10.05 5.06
CA ARG A 157 -24.47 -9.14 5.98
C ARG A 157 -25.91 -9.61 6.18
N GLY A 158 -26.31 -9.85 7.44
CA GLY A 158 -27.65 -10.33 7.77
C GLY A 158 -27.84 -11.85 7.69
N CYS A 159 -26.81 -12.61 7.31
CA CYS A 159 -26.85 -14.07 7.31
C CYS A 159 -26.29 -14.65 8.62
N LYS A 160 -26.91 -15.71 9.16
CA LYS A 160 -26.39 -16.48 10.30
C LYS A 160 -24.99 -17.08 10.06
N HIS A 161 -24.63 -17.25 8.79
CA HIS A 161 -23.33 -17.78 8.35
C HIS A 161 -22.17 -16.79 8.55
N LEU A 162 -22.40 -15.53 8.91
CA LEU A 162 -21.31 -14.58 9.16
C LEU A 162 -20.54 -14.90 10.46
N ALA A 163 -21.24 -15.33 11.51
CA ALA A 163 -20.68 -15.63 12.83
C ALA A 163 -20.61 -17.15 13.13
N SER A 164 -21.24 -17.99 12.32
CA SER A 164 -21.25 -19.44 12.47
C SER A 164 -20.14 -20.11 11.64
N ASN A 165 -19.52 -21.16 12.18
CA ASN A 165 -18.55 -22.02 11.49
C ASN A 165 -19.23 -22.95 10.45
N SER A 166 -19.89 -22.34 9.46
CA SER A 166 -20.59 -23.05 8.39
C SER A 166 -19.68 -23.25 7.16
N ALA A 167 -19.95 -24.30 6.37
CA ALA A 167 -19.27 -24.52 5.09
C ALA A 167 -19.41 -23.32 4.13
N ILE A 168 -20.56 -22.64 4.16
CA ILE A 168 -20.79 -21.40 3.39
C ILE A 168 -19.82 -20.31 3.83
N HIS A 169 -19.62 -20.13 5.14
CA HIS A 169 -18.66 -19.16 5.67
C HIS A 169 -17.23 -19.47 5.22
N TRP A 170 -16.83 -20.74 5.23
CA TRP A 170 -15.52 -21.20 4.76
C TRP A 170 -15.34 -21.01 3.26
N GLY A 171 -16.33 -21.38 2.44
CA GLY A 171 -16.31 -21.20 0.99
C GLY A 171 -16.23 -19.73 0.60
N THR A 172 -17.06 -18.87 1.18
CA THR A 172 -17.03 -17.42 0.91
C THR A 172 -15.70 -16.80 1.36
N TRP A 173 -15.12 -17.28 2.46
CA TRP A 173 -13.82 -16.79 2.94
C TRP A 173 -12.67 -17.11 2.00
N LEU A 174 -12.51 -18.38 1.64
CA LEU A 174 -11.48 -18.82 0.70
C LEU A 174 -11.67 -18.14 -0.66
N SER A 175 -12.90 -17.98 -1.12
CA SER A 175 -13.20 -17.29 -2.37
C SER A 175 -12.81 -15.80 -2.32
N CYS A 176 -13.10 -15.11 -1.22
CA CYS A 176 -12.74 -13.68 -1.07
C CYS A 176 -11.24 -13.47 -0.93
N THR A 177 -10.54 -14.32 -0.16
CA THR A 177 -9.07 -14.24 -0.04
C THR A 177 -8.40 -14.55 -1.38
N LEU A 178 -8.82 -15.62 -2.07
CA LEU A 178 -8.31 -15.99 -3.38
C LEU A 178 -8.59 -14.90 -4.42
N GLY A 179 -9.82 -14.38 -4.47
CA GLY A 179 -10.21 -13.31 -5.39
C GLY A 179 -9.38 -12.04 -5.20
N THR A 180 -9.14 -11.63 -3.94
CA THR A 180 -8.29 -10.48 -3.62
C THR A 180 -6.86 -10.72 -4.11
N THR A 181 -6.30 -11.90 -3.85
CA THR A 181 -4.95 -12.27 -4.29
C THR A 181 -4.83 -12.28 -5.81
N ILE A 182 -5.80 -12.85 -6.53
CA ILE A 182 -5.80 -12.89 -8.00
C ILE A 182 -5.86 -11.47 -8.59
N ILE A 183 -6.73 -10.61 -8.07
CA ILE A 183 -6.84 -9.23 -8.54
C ILE A 183 -5.52 -8.48 -8.33
N ALA A 184 -4.91 -8.62 -7.14
CA ALA A 184 -3.62 -8.01 -6.84
C ALA A 184 -2.50 -8.55 -7.74
N PHE A 185 -2.48 -9.87 -8.01
CA PHE A 185 -1.53 -10.51 -8.93
C PHE A 185 -1.66 -9.97 -10.36
N LEU A 186 -2.87 -9.83 -10.89
CA LEU A 186 -3.10 -9.28 -12.23
C LEU A 186 -2.62 -7.83 -12.36
N ILE A 187 -2.86 -7.01 -11.34
CA ILE A 187 -2.42 -5.61 -11.30
C ILE A 187 -0.90 -5.53 -11.36
N VAL A 188 -0.20 -6.29 -10.51
CA VAL A 188 1.28 -6.25 -10.43
C VAL A 188 1.94 -6.86 -11.65
N SER A 189 1.39 -7.93 -12.22
CA SER A 189 1.87 -8.50 -13.49
C SER A 189 1.66 -7.56 -14.67
N GLY A 190 0.64 -6.69 -14.60
CA GLY A 190 0.38 -5.64 -15.58
C GLY A 190 1.31 -4.44 -15.47
N ILE A 191 1.79 -4.10 -14.26
CA ILE A 191 2.71 -2.99 -13.97
C ILE A 191 3.83 -3.46 -13.03
N PRO A 192 4.86 -4.15 -13.55
CA PRO A 192 5.97 -4.66 -12.75
C PRO A 192 7.02 -3.59 -12.37
N VAL A 193 6.61 -2.32 -12.29
CA VAL A 193 7.46 -1.17 -11.93
C VAL A 193 7.07 -0.64 -10.55
N PHE A 194 7.91 -0.85 -9.54
CA PHE A 194 7.57 -0.52 -8.15
C PHE A 194 7.30 0.97 -7.93
N GLY A 195 8.16 1.85 -8.45
CA GLY A 195 8.01 3.30 -8.30
C GLY A 195 6.74 3.84 -8.94
N GLY A 196 6.48 3.43 -10.19
CA GLY A 196 5.28 3.81 -10.92
C GLY A 196 4.00 3.32 -10.23
N LEU A 197 3.99 2.07 -9.75
CA LEU A 197 2.85 1.50 -9.03
C LEU A 197 2.57 2.24 -7.71
N VAL A 198 3.60 2.49 -6.90
CA VAL A 198 3.44 3.22 -5.62
C VAL A 198 3.03 4.68 -5.84
N SER A 199 3.60 5.34 -6.85
CA SER A 199 3.22 6.69 -7.26
C SER A 199 1.74 6.74 -7.68
N LEU A 200 1.30 5.80 -8.52
CA LEU A 200 -0.09 5.69 -8.97
C LEU A 200 -1.06 5.46 -7.80
N ILE A 201 -0.69 4.62 -6.83
CA ILE A 201 -1.48 4.37 -5.62
C ILE A 201 -1.66 5.65 -4.81
N GLY A 202 -0.58 6.42 -4.62
CA GLY A 202 -0.63 7.70 -3.93
C GLY A 202 -1.49 8.73 -4.66
N ALA A 203 -1.27 8.87 -5.97
CA ALA A 203 -1.91 9.85 -6.83
C ALA A 203 -3.43 9.67 -6.95
N LEU A 204 -3.91 8.44 -7.20
CA LEU A 204 -5.35 8.18 -7.40
C LEU A 204 -6.14 8.07 -6.10
N LEU A 205 -5.53 7.48 -5.06
CA LEU A 205 -6.29 7.01 -3.89
C LEU A 205 -5.88 7.70 -2.60
N GLY A 206 -4.65 8.22 -2.53
CA GLY A 206 -4.21 9.06 -1.41
C GLY A 206 -4.94 10.41 -1.42
N THR A 207 -4.99 11.08 -2.56
CA THR A 207 -5.73 12.33 -2.79
C THR A 207 -7.22 12.17 -2.49
N LEU A 208 -7.85 11.14 -3.07
CA LEU A 208 -9.28 10.87 -2.97
C LEU A 208 -9.75 10.52 -1.54
N LEU A 209 -8.92 9.86 -0.74
CA LEU A 209 -9.31 9.43 0.62
C LEU A 209 -8.83 10.37 1.72
N SER A 210 -7.73 11.09 1.51
CA SER A 210 -7.09 11.90 2.55
C SER A 210 -7.32 13.39 2.40
N PHE A 211 -7.58 13.89 1.18
CA PHE A 211 -7.74 15.32 0.95
C PHE A 211 -9.16 15.68 0.54
N GLN A 212 -9.75 14.93 -0.40
CA GLN A 212 -11.10 15.20 -0.92
C GLN A 212 -12.20 15.15 0.16
N PRO A 213 -12.25 14.17 1.08
CA PRO A 213 -13.32 14.08 2.08
C PRO A 213 -13.21 15.21 3.11
N MET A 214 -12.00 15.69 3.40
CA MET A 214 -11.74 16.76 4.34
C MET A 214 -12.21 18.10 3.77
N GLY A 215 -11.96 18.34 2.47
CA GLY A 215 -12.52 19.48 1.74
C GLY A 215 -14.05 19.45 1.66
N CYS A 216 -14.65 18.29 1.38
CA CYS A 216 -16.10 18.12 1.35
C CYS A 216 -16.75 18.29 2.73
N MET A 217 -16.11 17.78 3.80
CA MET A 217 -16.61 17.90 5.17
C MET A 217 -16.59 19.35 5.64
N TRP A 218 -15.51 20.08 5.36
CA TRP A 218 -15.44 21.51 5.65
C TRP A 218 -16.51 22.31 4.89
N LEU A 219 -16.76 21.97 3.61
CA LEU A 219 -17.78 22.61 2.81
C LEU A 219 -19.21 22.29 3.32
N TYR A 220 -19.45 21.07 3.79
CA TYR A 220 -20.72 20.65 4.38
C TYR A 220 -21.01 21.38 5.70
N ASP A 221 -20.04 21.44 6.62
CA ASP A 221 -20.19 22.12 7.91
C ASP A 221 -20.40 23.63 7.76
N LYS A 222 -19.83 24.24 6.72
CA LYS A 222 -19.98 25.67 6.41
C LYS A 222 -21.07 26.00 5.39
N TRP A 223 -21.82 24.99 4.93
CA TRP A 223 -22.87 25.17 3.92
C TRP A 223 -24.06 26.02 4.42
N THR A 224 -24.38 25.92 5.71
CA THR A 224 -25.52 26.60 6.35
C THR A 224 -25.21 27.99 6.89
N GLU A 225 -23.95 28.30 7.21
CA GLU A 225 -23.55 29.58 7.83
C GLU A 225 -23.21 30.70 6.83
N GLY A 226 -23.16 30.45 5.52
CA GLY A 226 -22.97 31.55 4.56
C GLY A 226 -22.88 31.16 3.09
N ARG A 227 -23.92 31.48 2.32
CA ARG A 227 -23.95 31.49 0.84
C ARG A 227 -22.92 32.43 0.17
N ARG A 228 -22.00 33.06 0.91
CA ARG A 228 -21.27 34.24 0.42
C ARG A 228 -19.82 34.00 -0.02
N ASN A 229 -19.19 32.86 0.28
CA ASN A 229 -17.89 32.46 -0.31
C ASN A 229 -17.52 30.98 -0.02
N PRO A 230 -18.18 29.97 -0.61
CA PRO A 230 -17.57 28.65 -0.68
C PRO A 230 -16.28 28.78 -1.50
N SER A 231 -15.11 28.51 -0.91
CA SER A 231 -13.84 28.53 -1.65
C SER A 231 -13.76 27.30 -2.56
N LEU A 232 -14.47 27.37 -3.69
CA LEU A 232 -14.42 26.40 -4.77
C LEU A 232 -12.96 26.18 -5.22
N ARG A 233 -12.10 27.20 -5.04
CA ARG A 233 -10.66 27.15 -5.32
C ARG A 233 -9.94 26.02 -4.59
N TRP A 234 -10.25 25.76 -3.31
CA TRP A 234 -9.58 24.69 -2.56
C TRP A 234 -10.05 23.31 -3.03
N ALA A 235 -11.35 23.10 -3.24
CA ALA A 235 -11.87 21.84 -3.77
C ALA A 235 -11.40 21.55 -5.21
N LEU A 236 -11.24 22.60 -6.03
CA LEU A 236 -10.68 22.51 -7.38
C LEU A 236 -9.16 22.27 -7.37
N MET A 237 -8.40 22.87 -6.45
CA MET A 237 -6.97 22.60 -6.29
C MET A 237 -6.70 21.13 -5.93
N GLU A 238 -7.49 20.57 -5.01
CA GLU A 238 -7.35 19.14 -4.62
C GLU A 238 -7.65 18.19 -5.78
N THR A 239 -8.68 18.50 -6.56
CA THR A 239 -9.03 17.70 -7.74
C THR A 239 -7.99 17.86 -8.86
N PHE A 240 -7.42 19.06 -9.00
CA PHE A 240 -6.32 19.33 -9.94
C PHE A 240 -5.05 18.57 -9.57
N LEU A 241 -4.69 18.52 -8.29
CA LEU A 241 -3.55 17.72 -7.80
C LEU A 241 -3.76 16.23 -8.12
N MET A 242 -4.95 15.67 -7.86
CA MET A 242 -5.25 14.28 -8.23
C MET A 242 -5.04 14.01 -9.73
N ILE A 243 -5.51 14.90 -10.61
CA ILE A 243 -5.37 14.73 -12.07
C ILE A 243 -3.90 14.87 -12.48
N GLY A 244 -3.21 15.89 -11.99
CA GLY A 244 -1.80 16.16 -12.30
C GLY A 244 -0.89 15.03 -11.82
N ASP A 245 -1.07 14.57 -10.59
CA ASP A 245 -0.30 13.47 -10.01
C ASP A 245 -0.59 12.16 -10.76
N THR A 246 -1.86 11.88 -11.08
CA THR A 246 -2.21 10.66 -11.84
C THR A 246 -1.59 10.70 -13.23
N TYR A 247 -1.64 11.85 -13.91
CA TYR A 247 -1.00 12.03 -15.20
C TYR A 247 0.52 11.81 -15.10
N GLY A 248 1.18 12.40 -14.11
CA GLY A 248 2.61 12.21 -13.86
C GLY A 248 2.98 10.75 -13.61
N SER A 249 2.22 10.03 -12.78
CA SER A 249 2.43 8.60 -12.53
C SER A 249 2.26 7.77 -13.81
N VAL A 250 1.23 8.05 -14.61
CA VAL A 250 0.96 7.33 -15.86
C VAL A 250 2.05 7.58 -16.90
N VAL A 251 2.48 8.83 -17.07
CA VAL A 251 3.60 9.18 -17.96
C VAL A 251 4.88 8.48 -17.49
N GLY A 252 5.18 8.50 -16.19
CA GLY A 252 6.35 7.79 -15.64
C GLY A 252 6.32 6.29 -15.90
N ILE A 253 5.15 5.64 -15.85
CA ILE A 253 4.99 4.23 -16.22
C ILE A 253 5.21 4.02 -17.73
N ILE A 254 4.67 4.89 -18.58
CA ILE A 254 4.83 4.81 -20.04
C ILE A 254 6.30 4.99 -20.43
N ASP A 255 6.99 5.94 -19.83
CA ASP A 255 8.41 6.20 -20.10
C ASP A 255 9.27 5.01 -19.63
N SER A 256 8.93 4.40 -18.50
CA SER A 256 9.56 3.16 -18.02
C SER A 256 9.35 1.98 -18.97
N TYR A 257 8.23 1.93 -19.70
CA TYR A 257 7.95 0.89 -20.70
C TYR A 257 8.65 1.14 -22.04
N LYS A 258 8.86 2.41 -22.40
CA LYS A 258 9.55 2.79 -23.66
C LYS A 258 11.07 2.73 -23.56
N ALA A 259 11.62 2.80 -22.34
CA ALA A 259 13.05 2.67 -22.12
C ALA A 259 13.57 1.29 -22.59
N SER A 260 14.72 1.28 -23.27
CA SER A 260 15.37 0.04 -23.74
C SER A 260 15.80 -0.82 -22.54
N GLY A 261 15.24 -2.03 -22.42
CA GLY A 261 15.39 -2.90 -21.23
C GLY A 261 14.30 -2.70 -20.17
N GLY A 262 13.29 -1.87 -20.45
CA GLY A 262 12.14 -1.63 -19.59
C GLY A 262 11.30 -2.88 -19.33
N SER A 263 10.68 -2.95 -18.16
CA SER A 263 9.87 -4.09 -17.76
C SER A 263 8.53 -4.11 -18.51
N VAL A 264 8.32 -5.10 -19.38
CA VAL A 264 7.04 -5.31 -20.07
C VAL A 264 5.99 -5.99 -19.17
N PRO A 265 4.68 -5.86 -19.44
CA PRO A 265 3.66 -6.67 -18.78
C PRO A 265 3.99 -8.16 -18.95
N TRP A 266 3.87 -8.93 -17.88
CA TRP A 266 4.23 -10.36 -17.87
C TRP A 266 5.70 -10.65 -18.23
N SER A 267 6.60 -9.71 -17.95
CA SER A 267 8.03 -9.89 -18.27
C SER A 267 8.72 -10.97 -17.44
N CYS A 268 9.62 -11.69 -18.10
CA CYS A 268 10.63 -12.54 -17.46
C CYS A 268 11.91 -11.76 -17.06
N ALA A 269 12.01 -10.46 -17.39
CA ALA A 269 13.17 -9.65 -17.07
C ALA A 269 13.30 -9.37 -15.56
N ASP A 270 14.55 -9.26 -15.08
CA ASP A 270 14.87 -8.88 -13.71
C ASP A 270 14.27 -7.51 -13.35
N ASN A 271 13.57 -7.45 -12.22
CA ASN A 271 12.99 -6.22 -11.66
C ASN A 271 13.68 -5.78 -10.35
N SER A 272 14.77 -6.45 -9.96
CA SER A 272 15.55 -6.14 -8.76
C SER A 272 16.60 -5.04 -8.96
N ASN A 273 16.76 -4.56 -10.20
CA ASN A 273 17.78 -3.58 -10.60
C ASN A 273 19.17 -3.99 -10.11
N SER A 274 19.47 -5.29 -10.20
CA SER A 274 20.79 -5.81 -9.83
C SER A 274 21.79 -5.54 -10.95
N VAL A 275 22.86 -4.81 -10.61
CA VAL A 275 24.10 -4.75 -11.42
C VAL A 275 25.06 -5.84 -11.00
#